data_AF-A0A1D2MFA3-F1
#
_entry.id   AF-A0A1D2MFA3-F1
#
_cell.length_a   1.000
_cell.length_b   1.000
_cell.length_c   1.000
_cell.angle_alpha   90.00
_cell.angle_beta   90.00
_cell.angle_gamma   90.00
#
_symmetry.space_group_name_H-M   'P 1'
#
loop_
_entity.id
_entity.type
_entity.pdbx_description
1 polymer ?
#
loop_
_entity_poly.entity_id
_entity_poly.type
_entity_poly.pdbx_seq_one_letter_code
_entity_poly.pdbx_strand_id
1 'polypeptide(L)'
;MVRLHVKKGDGSQFLYDTTTKTATDLLITDLLEIYNGRLKIDRICCELEELSKHGPFVPPSMLGLTDEQIEELKLVDEYASICIRAGEPGRG
;
A
#
# COMPACT_ATOMS: atom_id res chain seq x y z
N MET A 1 -16.33 11.75 29.84
CA MET A 1 -15.58 11.40 28.62
C MET A 1 -14.39 10.54 29.04
N VAL A 2 -14.11 9.45 28.34
CA VAL A 2 -13.00 8.53 28.64
C VAL A 2 -12.11 8.45 27.41
N ARG A 3 -10.79 8.56 27.61
CA ARG A 3 -9.79 8.40 26.56
C ARG A 3 -9.06 7.09 26.74
N LEU A 4 -9.12 6.23 25.74
CA LEU A 4 -8.43 4.96 25.70
C LEU A 4 -7.11 5.12 24.94
N HIS A 5 -6.04 4.56 25.51
CA HIS A 5 -4.76 4.43 24.82
C HIS A 5 -4.61 3.00 24.32
N VAL A 6 -4.76 2.80 23.02
CA VAL A 6 -4.61 1.50 22.37
C VAL A 6 -3.12 1.24 22.16
N LYS A 7 -2.66 0.10 22.64
CA LYS A 7 -1.25 -0.33 22.56
C LYS A 7 -1.15 -1.74 21.98
N LYS A 8 0.01 -2.06 21.41
CA LYS A 8 0.43 -3.42 21.05
C LYS A 8 1.77 -3.68 21.72
N GLY A 9 1.77 -4.51 22.78
CA GLY A 9 2.91 -4.58 23.70
C GLY A 9 3.19 -3.22 24.31
N ASP A 10 4.45 -2.78 24.27
CA ASP A 10 4.86 -1.44 24.73
C ASP A 10 4.66 -0.34 23.68
N GLY A 11 4.32 -0.71 22.43
CA GLY A 11 4.14 0.22 21.33
C GLY A 11 2.80 0.94 21.36
N SER A 12 2.83 2.27 21.38
CA SER A 12 1.64 3.12 21.20
C SER A 12 1.06 2.98 19.80
N GLN A 13 -0.25 2.71 19.73
CA GLN A 13 -0.97 2.63 18.45
C GLN A 13 -1.75 3.93 18.21
N PHE A 14 -2.82 4.18 18.96
CA PHE A 14 -3.67 5.36 18.80
C PHE A 14 -4.48 5.66 20.07
N LEU A 15 -5.08 6.84 20.09
CA LEU A 15 -6.00 7.27 21.15
C LEU A 15 -7.43 7.20 20.62
N TYR A 16 -8.36 6.73 21.44
CA TYR A 16 -9.78 6.63 21.11
C TYR A 16 -10.63 7.23 22.23
N ASP A 17 -11.45 8.22 21.89
CA ASP A 17 -12.33 8.89 22.85
C ASP A 17 -13.72 8.25 22.83
N THR A 18 -14.24 7.90 24.00
CA THR A 18 -15.56 7.28 24.16
C THR A 18 -16.22 7.65 25.50
N THR A 19 -17.33 7.02 25.84
CA THR A 19 -18.04 7.21 27.11
C THR A 19 -18.08 5.91 27.92
N THR A 20 -18.30 6.01 29.23
CA THR A 20 -18.49 4.82 30.10
C THR A 20 -19.82 4.10 29.84
N LYS A 21 -20.69 4.65 28.99
CA LYS A 21 -22.00 4.05 28.64
C LYS A 21 -21.90 3.10 27.45
N THR A 22 -20.81 3.15 26.68
CA THR A 22 -20.63 2.33 25.49
C THR A 22 -20.41 0.88 25.91
N ALA A 23 -21.16 -0.05 25.32
CA ALA A 23 -20.97 -1.48 25.56
C ALA A 23 -19.60 -1.93 25.04
N THR A 24 -18.95 -2.82 25.79
CA THR A 24 -17.60 -3.30 25.48
C THR A 24 -17.52 -3.96 24.11
N ASP A 25 -18.53 -4.72 23.70
CA ASP A 25 -18.55 -5.41 22.40
C ASP A 25 -18.56 -4.43 21.22
N LEU A 26 -19.33 -3.36 21.33
CA LEU A 26 -19.35 -2.27 20.34
C LEU A 26 -18.01 -1.55 20.31
N LEU A 27 -17.47 -1.23 21.48
CA LEU A 27 -16.17 -0.59 21.61
C LEU A 27 -15.06 -1.42 20.95
N ILE A 28 -15.04 -2.74 21.19
CA ILE A 28 -14.04 -3.64 20.58
C ILE A 28 -14.19 -3.64 19.05
N THR A 29 -15.42 -3.68 18.54
CA THR A 29 -15.70 -3.66 17.10
C THR A 29 -15.13 -2.40 16.46
N ASP A 30 -15.42 -1.22 17.02
CA ASP A 30 -14.90 0.06 16.54
C ASP A 30 -13.36 0.09 16.52
N LEU A 31 -12.72 -0.39 17.60
CA LEU A 31 -11.26 -0.40 17.72
C LEU A 31 -10.62 -1.35 16.70
N LEU A 32 -11.24 -2.51 16.45
CA LEU A 32 -10.76 -3.47 15.45
C LEU A 32 -10.87 -2.91 14.03
N GLU A 33 -11.93 -2.19 13.71
CA GLU A 33 -12.07 -1.54 12.40
C GLU A 33 -10.96 -0.52 12.16
N ILE A 34 -10.68 0.34 13.14
CA ILE A 34 -9.60 1.33 13.06
C ILE A 34 -8.24 0.63 12.92
N TYR A 35 -7.96 -0.35 13.78
CA TYR A 35 -6.68 -1.08 13.75
C TYR A 35 -6.45 -1.78 12.41
N ASN A 36 -7.45 -2.51 11.91
CA ASN A 36 -7.36 -3.21 10.63
C ASN A 36 -7.27 -2.23 9.45
N GLY A 37 -7.98 -1.10 9.51
CA GLY A 37 -7.87 -0.04 8.52
C GLY A 37 -6.44 0.49 8.40
N ARG A 38 -5.78 0.73 9.54
CA ARG A 38 -4.39 1.16 9.58
C ARG A 38 -3.44 0.13 8.98
N LEU A 39 -3.62 -1.16 9.29
CA LEU A 39 -2.80 -2.22 8.69
C LEU A 39 -2.95 -2.28 7.17
N LYS A 40 -4.16 -2.04 6.64
CA LYS A 40 -4.38 -1.99 5.19
C LYS A 40 -3.67 -0.81 4.54
N ILE A 41 -3.73 0.37 5.16
CA ILE A 41 -3.03 1.57 4.67
C ILE A 41 -1.52 1.33 4.69
N ASP A 42 -0.99 0.82 5.80
CA ASP A 42 0.44 0.53 5.97
C ASP A 42 0.94 -0.42 4.88
N ARG A 43 0.17 -1.49 4.61
CA ARG A 43 0.46 -2.40 3.49
C ARG A 43 0.51 -1.67 2.14
N ILE A 44 -0.48 -0.83 1.83
CA ILE A 44 -0.51 -0.07 0.58
C ILE A 44 0.71 0.85 0.47
N CYS A 45 1.10 1.53 1.55
CA CYS A 45 2.29 2.36 1.58
C CYS A 45 3.56 1.57 1.28
N CYS A 46 3.75 0.40 1.91
CA CYS A 46 4.88 -0.48 1.62
C CYS A 46 4.91 -0.91 0.14
N GLU A 47 3.78 -1.31 -0.43
CA GLU A 47 3.72 -1.72 -1.85
C GLU A 47 3.96 -0.53 -2.81
N LEU A 48 3.53 0.68 -2.43
CA LEU A 48 3.79 1.89 -3.22
C LEU A 48 5.27 2.24 -3.26
N GLU A 49 6.03 1.99 -2.18
CA GLU A 49 7.49 2.15 -2.20
C GLU A 49 8.17 1.18 -3.17
N GLU A 50 7.74 -0.08 -3.20
CA GLU A 50 8.26 -1.08 -4.13
C GLU A 50 7.87 -0.74 -5.58
N LEU A 51 6.62 -0.33 -5.82
CA LEU A 51 6.18 0.21 -7.10
C LEU A 51 6.98 1.45 -7.50
N SER A 52 7.38 2.28 -6.52
CA SER A 52 8.23 3.44 -6.74
C SER A 52 9.64 3.06 -7.21
N LYS A 53 10.18 1.94 -6.73
CA LYS A 53 11.53 1.47 -7.08
C LYS A 53 11.57 0.72 -8.40
N HIS A 54 10.60 -0.16 -8.63
CA HIS A 54 10.63 -1.12 -9.74
C HIS A 54 9.79 -0.69 -10.94
N GLY A 55 8.78 0.15 -10.72
CA GLY A 55 7.82 0.54 -11.75
C GLY A 55 6.68 -0.46 -11.91
N PRO A 56 5.73 -0.17 -12.82
CA PRO A 56 4.60 -1.04 -13.08
C PRO A 56 5.03 -2.35 -13.73
N PHE A 57 4.09 -3.29 -13.77
CA PHE A 57 4.28 -4.58 -14.41
C PHE A 57 4.46 -4.44 -15.93
N VAL A 58 5.42 -5.19 -16.50
CA VAL A 58 5.67 -5.22 -17.95
C VAL A 58 4.62 -6.08 -18.69
N PRO A 59 4.40 -5.86 -20.00
CA PRO A 59 3.48 -6.67 -20.79
C PRO A 59 3.81 -8.17 -20.76
N PRO A 60 2.81 -9.06 -20.94
CA PRO A 60 3.02 -10.51 -20.92
C PRO A 60 4.08 -11.03 -21.91
N SER A 61 4.30 -10.32 -23.01
CA SER A 61 5.33 -10.63 -24.02
C SER A 61 6.76 -10.41 -23.52
N MET A 62 6.95 -9.56 -22.51
CA MET A 62 8.26 -9.17 -21.96
C MET A 62 8.57 -9.82 -20.61
N LEU A 63 7.61 -10.56 -20.04
CA LEU A 63 7.77 -11.19 -18.73
C LEU A 63 8.83 -12.29 -18.74
N GLY A 64 9.73 -12.23 -17.76
CA GLY A 64 10.78 -13.23 -17.59
C GLY A 64 11.94 -13.09 -18.57
N LEU A 65 11.93 -12.05 -19.41
CA LEU A 65 13.05 -11.69 -20.27
C LEU A 65 13.96 -10.67 -19.57
N THR A 66 15.26 -10.73 -19.86
CA THR A 66 16.20 -9.66 -19.47
C THR A 66 16.04 -8.46 -20.40
N ASP A 67 16.48 -7.28 -19.95
CA ASP A 67 16.46 -6.06 -20.77
C ASP A 67 17.21 -6.26 -22.11
N GLU A 68 18.30 -7.03 -22.09
CA GLU A 68 19.08 -7.41 -23.28
C GLU A 68 18.24 -8.24 -24.28
N GLN A 69 17.51 -9.24 -23.79
CA GLN A 69 16.64 -10.08 -24.63
C GLN A 69 15.48 -9.29 -25.22
N ILE A 70 14.93 -8.35 -24.45
CA ILE A 70 13.88 -7.43 -24.90
C ILE A 70 14.38 -6.57 -26.07
N GLU A 71 15.59 -6.02 -25.95
CA GLU A 71 16.22 -5.20 -27.00
C GLU A 71 16.52 -6.03 -28.26
N GLU A 72 17.07 -7.23 -28.11
CA GLU A 72 17.33 -8.15 -29.21
C GLU A 72 16.06 -8.54 -29.97
N LEU A 73 14.97 -8.81 -29.24
CA LEU A 73 13.66 -9.18 -29.79
C LEU A 73 12.85 -7.96 -30.26
N LYS A 74 13.34 -6.75 -30.01
CA LYS A 74 12.68 -5.47 -30.36
C LYS A 74 11.25 -5.40 -29.83
N LEU A 75 11.02 -5.90 -28.62
CA LEU A 75 9.72 -5.84 -27.96
C LEU A 75 9.47 -4.41 -27.46
N VAL A 76 8.25 -3.93 -27.64
CA VAL A 76 7.84 -2.58 -27.22
C VAL A 76 6.90 -2.69 -26.04
N ASP A 77 7.18 -1.91 -24.99
CA ASP A 77 6.28 -1.79 -23.85
C ASP A 77 5.12 -0.85 -24.19
N GLU A 78 3.97 -1.42 -24.55
CA GLU A 78 2.75 -0.67 -24.82
C GLU A 78 2.20 0.03 -23.56
N TYR A 79 2.50 -0.49 -22.36
CA TYR A 79 1.98 0.02 -21.09
C TYR A 79 2.74 1.26 -20.61
N ALA A 80 4.01 1.41 -20.99
CA ALA A 80 4.84 2.56 -20.65
C ALA A 80 4.18 3.91 -21.02
N SER A 81 3.42 3.93 -22.12
CA SER A 81 2.71 5.13 -22.59
C SER A 81 1.46 5.48 -21.76
N ILE A 82 0.85 4.50 -21.10
CA ILE A 82 -0.37 4.66 -20.30
C ILE A 82 0.00 4.94 -18.85
N CYS A 83 1.02 4.26 -18.34
CA CYS A 83 1.46 4.31 -16.95
C CYS A 83 2.55 5.37 -16.72
N ILE A 84 2.31 6.60 -17.18
CA ILE A 84 3.24 7.72 -16.99
C ILE A 84 3.12 8.22 -15.56
N ARG A 85 4.23 8.21 -14.81
CA ARG A 85 4.32 8.91 -13.52
C ARG A 85 4.16 10.41 -13.74
N ALA A 86 3.38 11.07 -12.89
CA ALA A 86 3.39 12.52 -12.82
C ALA A 86 4.79 13.03 -12.45
N GLY A 87 5.58 13.44 -13.45
CA GLY A 87 6.89 14.09 -13.26
C GLY A 87 8.13 13.33 -13.79
N GLU A 88 8.01 12.10 -14.30
CA GLU A 88 9.15 11.38 -14.91
C GLU A 88 8.90 11.11 -16.40
N PRO A 89 9.90 11.33 -17.30
CA PRO A 89 9.79 10.88 -18.69
C PRO A 89 9.72 9.35 -18.70
N GLY A 90 8.74 8.81 -19.44
CA GLY A 90 8.51 7.37 -19.52
C GLY A 90 9.79 6.63 -19.92
N ARG A 91 9.97 5.41 -19.37
CA ARG A 91 11.02 4.49 -19.85
C ARG A 91 10.69 4.15 -21.30
N GLY A 92 11.36 4.82 -22.23
CA GLY A 92 11.27 4.62 -23.67
C GLY A 92 12.63 4.26 -24.23
#